data_AF-A0A6I2GXT4-F1
#
_entry.id   AF-A0A6I2GXT4-F1
#
_cell.length_a   1.000
_cell.length_b   1.000
_cell.length_c   1.000
_cell.angle_alpha   90.00
_cell.angle_beta   90.00
_cell.angle_gamma   90.00
#
_symmetry.space_group_name_H-M   'P 1'
#
loop_
_entity.id
_entity.type
_entity.pdbx_description
1 polymer ?
#
loop_
_entity_poly.entity_id
_entity_poly.type
_entity_poly.pdbx_seq_one_letter_code
_entity_poly.pdbx_strand_id
1 'polypeptide(L)'
;MAKRSEQGSAGSSSSGFDRDFGYLMPFLDRVAQAAAGLQDPAARAELQRLMAEEKGRWARVRELLAGAQGRAGAAGASAPGPRARPGAPAPRQPGAQLTVGSLKSPR
;
A
#
# COMPACT_ATOMS: atom_id res chain seq x y z
N MET A 1 34.59 31.46 0.27
CA MET A 1 33.15 31.77 0.10
C MET A 1 32.52 30.62 -0.67
N ALA A 2 31.58 29.93 -0.05
CA ALA A 2 30.93 28.74 -0.58
C ALA A 2 29.82 29.12 -1.57
N LYS A 3 29.64 28.32 -2.62
CA LYS A 3 28.29 27.94 -3.09
C LYS A 3 28.33 26.64 -3.87
N ARG A 4 27.96 25.60 -3.13
CA ARG A 4 27.69 24.24 -3.59
C ARG A 4 26.42 24.28 -4.43
N SER A 5 26.54 23.97 -5.71
CA SER A 5 25.42 23.79 -6.63
C SER A 5 24.75 22.44 -6.36
N GLU A 6 24.01 22.34 -5.24
CA GLU A 6 23.02 21.29 -5.03
C GLU A 6 21.73 21.70 -5.72
N GLN A 7 21.72 21.65 -7.06
CA GLN A 7 20.47 21.70 -7.81
C GLN A 7 19.99 20.26 -7.98
N GLY A 8 19.19 19.83 -6.99
CA GLY A 8 18.56 18.53 -6.94
C GLY A 8 17.65 18.32 -8.14
N SER A 9 17.98 17.30 -8.92
CA SER A 9 17.15 16.76 -9.99
C SER A 9 15.97 16.00 -9.37
N ALA A 10 14.95 16.73 -8.91
CA ALA A 10 13.73 16.18 -8.32
C ALA A 10 12.54 16.12 -9.32
N GLY A 11 12.77 16.45 -10.60
CA GLY A 11 11.71 16.64 -11.60
C GLY A 11 11.34 15.39 -12.42
N SER A 12 12.13 14.31 -12.39
CA SER A 12 11.96 13.20 -13.35
C SER A 12 11.05 12.06 -12.87
N SER A 13 10.80 11.95 -11.56
CA SER A 13 10.03 10.83 -11.00
C SER A 13 8.52 11.00 -11.14
N SER A 14 8.02 12.23 -11.13
CA SER A 14 6.57 12.51 -11.13
C SER A 14 5.90 12.18 -12.47
N SER A 15 6.58 12.43 -13.60
CA SER A 15 6.06 12.09 -14.94
C SER A 15 6.01 10.58 -15.24
N GLY A 16 6.87 9.78 -14.60
CA GLY A 16 6.87 8.32 -14.79
C GLY A 16 5.64 7.67 -14.18
N PHE A 17 5.37 7.97 -12.91
CA PHE A 17 4.23 7.41 -12.19
C PHE A 17 2.88 7.80 -12.82
N ASP A 18 2.73 9.02 -13.34
CA ASP A 18 1.49 9.42 -14.00
C ASP A 18 1.17 8.55 -15.23
N ARG A 19 2.20 8.23 -16.02
CA ARG A 19 2.11 7.27 -17.13
C ARG A 19 1.71 5.88 -16.63
N ASP A 20 2.30 5.41 -15.53
CA ASP A 20 1.95 4.09 -14.95
C ASP A 20 0.50 4.05 -14.45
N PHE A 21 0.00 5.12 -13.83
CA PHE A 21 -1.42 5.24 -13.47
C PHE A 21 -2.33 5.23 -14.69
N GLY A 22 -1.87 5.80 -15.81
CA GLY A 22 -2.54 5.73 -17.11
C GLY A 22 -2.74 4.30 -17.62
N TYR A 23 -1.81 3.38 -17.34
CA TYR A 23 -1.94 1.97 -17.73
C TYR A 23 -2.67 1.11 -16.69
N LEU A 24 -2.47 1.41 -15.41
CA LEU A 24 -3.01 0.62 -14.31
C LEU A 24 -4.54 0.72 -14.24
N MET A 25 -5.12 1.91 -14.36
CA MET A 25 -6.57 2.09 -14.22
C MET A 25 -7.37 1.32 -15.28
N PRO A 26 -7.02 1.39 -16.59
CA PRO A 26 -7.64 0.55 -17.62
C PRO A 26 -7.38 -0.95 -17.44
N PHE A 27 -6.24 -1.32 -16.87
CA PHE A 27 -5.97 -2.73 -16.55
C PHE A 27 -6.92 -3.25 -15.47
N LEU A 28 -7.07 -2.54 -14.35
CA LEU A 28 -8.00 -2.91 -13.27
C LEU A 28 -9.44 -2.96 -13.78
N ASP A 29 -9.81 -2.05 -14.70
CA ASP A 29 -11.13 -2.08 -15.32
C ASP A 29 -11.35 -3.33 -16.18
N ARG A 30 -10.35 -3.72 -17.00
CA ARG A 30 -10.39 -4.97 -17.78
C ARG A 30 -10.51 -6.21 -16.89
N VAL A 31 -9.84 -6.24 -15.75
CA VAL A 31 -9.98 -7.34 -14.77
C VAL A 31 -11.39 -7.37 -14.18
N ALA A 32 -11.96 -6.21 -13.84
CA ALA A 32 -13.33 -6.11 -13.35
C ALA A 32 -14.37 -6.52 -14.43
N GLN A 33 -14.13 -6.20 -15.70
CA GLN A 33 -14.95 -6.66 -16.82
C GLN A 33 -14.85 -8.17 -17.02
N ALA A 34 -13.64 -8.74 -16.94
CA ALA A 34 -13.44 -10.18 -17.00
C ALA A 34 -14.18 -10.92 -15.86
N ALA A 35 -14.40 -10.24 -14.72
CA ALA A 35 -15.18 -10.79 -13.62
C ALA A 35 -16.60 -11.19 -14.04
N ALA A 36 -17.21 -10.46 -14.98
CA ALA A 36 -18.53 -10.76 -15.51
C ALA A 36 -18.61 -12.12 -16.22
N GLY A 37 -17.48 -12.62 -16.73
CA GLY A 37 -17.37 -13.93 -17.37
C GLY A 37 -17.22 -15.11 -16.41
N LEU A 38 -17.03 -14.89 -15.11
CA LEU A 38 -16.93 -15.99 -14.14
C LEU A 38 -18.28 -16.68 -13.97
N GLN A 39 -18.29 -18.01 -14.02
CA GLN A 39 -19.49 -18.81 -13.83
C GLN A 39 -19.95 -18.83 -12.37
N ASP A 40 -19.01 -18.76 -11.42
CA ASP A 40 -19.31 -18.70 -9.99
C ASP A 40 -19.72 -17.27 -9.58
N PRO A 41 -20.97 -17.07 -9.11
CA PRO A 41 -21.42 -15.76 -8.65
C PRO A 41 -20.68 -15.27 -7.39
N ALA A 42 -20.21 -16.16 -6.53
CA ALA A 42 -19.49 -15.78 -5.32
C ALA A 42 -18.09 -15.24 -5.66
N ALA A 43 -17.33 -15.96 -6.49
CA ALA A 43 -16.05 -15.49 -7.01
C ALA A 43 -16.18 -14.17 -7.80
N ARG A 44 -17.26 -14.00 -8.58
CA ARG A 44 -17.54 -12.74 -9.29
C ARG A 44 -17.71 -11.57 -8.31
N ALA A 45 -18.53 -11.74 -7.28
CA ALA A 45 -18.77 -10.70 -6.28
C ALA A 45 -17.49 -10.35 -5.51
N GLU A 46 -16.70 -11.35 -5.11
CA GLU A 46 -15.44 -11.11 -4.41
C GLU A 46 -14.43 -10.38 -5.31
N LEU A 47 -14.28 -10.80 -6.57
CA LEU A 47 -13.37 -10.15 -7.50
C LEU A 47 -13.77 -8.69 -7.77
N GLN A 48 -15.08 -8.40 -7.90
CA GLN A 48 -15.57 -7.03 -8.03
C GLN A 48 -15.26 -6.18 -6.79
N ARG A 49 -15.42 -6.74 -5.58
CA ARG A 49 -15.06 -6.05 -4.33
C ARG A 49 -13.57 -5.75 -4.30
N LEU A 50 -12.73 -6.74 -4.59
CA LEU A 50 -11.27 -6.60 -4.60
C LEU A 50 -10.82 -5.53 -5.61
N MET A 51 -11.40 -5.50 -6.81
CA MET A 51 -11.08 -4.47 -7.81
C MET A 51 -11.49 -3.06 -7.37
N ALA A 52 -12.63 -2.92 -6.70
CA ALA A 52 -13.05 -1.63 -6.15
C ALA A 52 -12.12 -1.14 -5.03
N GLU A 53 -11.73 -2.03 -4.10
CA GLU A 53 -10.78 -1.72 -3.03
C GLU A 53 -9.40 -1.33 -3.61
N GLU A 54 -8.92 -2.06 -4.60
CA GLU A 54 -7.62 -1.81 -5.22
C GLU A 54 -7.58 -0.46 -5.97
N LYS A 55 -8.64 -0.12 -6.71
CA LYS A 55 -8.78 1.21 -7.34
C LYS A 55 -8.72 2.33 -6.29
N GLY A 56 -9.36 2.15 -5.14
CA GLY A 56 -9.30 3.10 -4.02
C GLY A 56 -7.91 3.26 -3.42
N ARG A 57 -7.19 2.14 -3.22
CA ARG A 57 -5.80 2.15 -2.72
C ARG A 57 -4.88 2.89 -3.68
N TRP A 58 -4.96 2.61 -4.97
CA TRP A 58 -4.13 3.29 -5.96
C TRP A 58 -4.48 4.77 -6.14
N ALA A 59 -5.75 5.15 -6.03
CA ALA A 59 -6.13 6.57 -5.98
C ALA A 59 -5.46 7.28 -4.79
N ARG A 60 -5.44 6.65 -3.62
CA ARG A 60 -4.76 7.18 -2.43
C ARG A 60 -3.24 7.28 -2.62
N VAL A 61 -2.61 6.27 -3.21
CA VAL A 61 -1.19 6.31 -3.55
C VAL A 61 -0.90 7.48 -4.50
N ARG A 62 -1.75 7.70 -5.51
CA ARG A 62 -1.62 8.84 -6.43
C ARG A 62 -1.68 10.18 -5.69
N GLU A 63 -2.62 10.35 -4.76
CA GLU A 63 -2.69 11.57 -3.94
C GLU A 63 -1.42 11.78 -3.10
N LEU A 64 -0.92 10.73 -2.46
CA LEU A 64 0.29 10.79 -1.64
C LEU A 64 1.51 11.18 -2.48
N LEU A 65 1.65 10.58 -3.67
CA LEU A 65 2.72 10.89 -4.62
C LEU A 65 2.59 12.28 -5.23
N ALA A 66 1.37 12.78 -5.44
CA ALA A 66 1.11 14.15 -5.91
C ALA A 66 1.41 15.24 -4.86
N GLY A 67 1.96 14.86 -3.70
CA GLY A 67 2.36 15.81 -2.67
C GLY A 67 1.24 16.18 -1.71
N ALA A 68 0.26 15.31 -1.49
CA ALA A 68 -0.66 15.41 -0.36
C ALA A 68 0.05 15.14 1.00
N GLN A 69 1.18 15.81 1.24
CA GLN A 69 1.71 16.04 2.58
C GLN A 69 0.80 17.07 3.26
N GLY A 70 -0.29 16.61 3.89
CA GLY A 70 -1.11 17.55 4.65
C GLY A 70 -2.45 17.07 5.18
N ARG A 71 -2.97 15.91 4.76
CA ARG A 71 -4.27 15.42 5.27
C ARG A 71 -4.24 14.04 5.92
N ALA A 72 -3.07 13.44 6.08
CA ALA A 72 -2.90 12.18 6.79
C ALA A 72 -2.63 12.34 8.31
N GLY A 73 -2.88 13.51 8.88
CA GLY A 73 -2.83 13.74 10.33
C GLY A 73 -4.17 13.54 11.07
N ALA A 74 -5.27 13.29 10.36
CA ALA A 74 -6.61 13.27 10.97
C ALA A 74 -7.50 12.09 10.54
N ALA A 75 -6.92 11.00 10.04
CA ALA A 75 -7.64 9.74 9.92
C ALA A 75 -7.09 8.80 10.99
N GLY A 76 -7.74 8.82 12.16
CA GLY A 76 -7.48 7.89 13.23
C GLY A 76 -7.35 6.48 12.67
N ALA A 77 -6.25 5.83 13.03
CA ALA A 77 -6.14 4.38 12.98
C ALA A 77 -7.18 3.80 13.95
N SER A 78 -8.43 3.77 13.51
CA SER A 78 -9.48 2.92 14.04
C SER A 78 -9.89 2.02 12.90
N ALA A 79 -9.00 1.07 12.60
CA ALA A 79 -9.47 -0.20 12.09
C ALA A 79 -10.59 -0.68 13.03
N PRO A 80 -11.78 -1.08 12.53
CA PRO A 80 -12.74 -1.78 13.36
C PRO A 80 -12.18 -3.18 13.62
N GLY A 81 -11.29 -3.28 14.60
CA GLY A 81 -10.93 -4.54 15.23
C GLY A 81 -12.16 -5.10 15.96
N PRO A 82 -12.35 -6.43 15.99
CA PRO A 82 -13.53 -7.04 16.58
C PRO A 82 -13.67 -6.60 18.04
N ARG A 83 -14.87 -6.09 18.32
CA ARG A 83 -15.38 -5.58 19.59
C ARG A 83 -14.99 -6.49 20.77
N ALA A 84 -13.83 -6.22 21.37
CA ALA A 84 -13.38 -6.89 22.59
C ALA A 84 -14.00 -6.20 23.81
N ARG A 85 -14.99 -6.89 24.34
CA ARG A 85 -15.67 -6.77 25.63
C ARG A 85 -14.80 -6.13 26.75
N PRO A 86 -15.34 -5.21 27.58
CA PRO A 86 -14.56 -4.60 28.66
C PRO A 86 -14.29 -5.64 29.75
N GLY A 87 -13.03 -6.00 29.94
CA GLY A 87 -12.57 -6.83 31.06
C GLY A 87 -11.59 -7.94 30.65
N ALA A 88 -10.36 -7.60 30.31
CA ALA A 88 -9.21 -8.51 30.41
C ALA A 88 -7.87 -7.74 30.37
N PRO A 89 -6.90 -8.03 31.26
CA PRO A 89 -5.60 -7.37 31.30
C PRO A 89 -4.63 -7.84 30.19
N ALA A 90 -3.78 -6.93 29.73
CA ALA A 90 -2.89 -7.06 28.57
C ALA A 90 -1.84 -8.19 28.67
N PRO A 91 -1.54 -8.91 27.56
CA PRO A 91 -0.39 -9.80 27.49
C PRO A 91 0.89 -9.08 27.03
N ARG A 92 1.98 -9.36 27.77
CA ARG A 92 3.36 -8.87 27.60
C ARG A 92 3.97 -9.24 26.24
N GLN A 93 4.74 -8.32 25.63
CA GLN A 93 5.66 -8.62 24.52
C GLN A 93 6.88 -9.43 25.01
N PRO A 94 7.26 -10.51 24.32
CA PRO A 94 8.62 -11.03 24.36
C PRO A 94 9.40 -10.63 23.08
N GLY A 95 10.57 -10.02 23.28
CA GLY A 95 11.48 -9.61 22.22
C GLY A 95 12.18 -10.80 21.54
N ALA A 96 12.47 -10.63 20.25
CA ALA A 96 13.33 -11.51 19.48
C ALA A 96 14.47 -10.68 18.87
N GLN A 97 15.58 -10.61 19.58
CA GLN A 97 16.85 -10.11 19.06
C GLN A 97 17.44 -11.22 18.17
N LEU A 98 17.42 -11.02 16.84
CA LEU A 98 18.07 -11.92 15.89
C LEU A 98 19.59 -11.76 16.02
N THR A 99 20.25 -12.76 16.60
CA THR A 99 21.70 -12.94 16.52
C THR A 99 22.03 -13.71 15.23
N VAL A 100 22.84 -13.13 14.35
CA VAL A 100 23.35 -13.80 13.15
C VAL A 100 24.64 -14.54 13.55
N GLY A 101 24.51 -15.85 13.74
CA GLY A 101 25.64 -16.75 13.99
C GLY A 101 26.47 -16.97 12.73
N SER A 102 27.79 -16.79 12.86
CA SER A 102 28.81 -16.99 11.83
C SER A 102 28.75 -18.36 11.16
N LEU A 103 28.54 -18.39 9.85
CA LEU A 103 28.86 -19.55 9.01
C LEU A 103 30.38 -19.65 8.84
N LYS A 104 30.99 -20.65 9.49
CA LYS A 104 32.38 -21.06 9.23
C LYS A 104 32.39 -22.09 8.11
N SER A 105 33.03 -21.71 7.01
CA SER A 105 33.27 -22.47 5.78
C SER A 105 34.40 -23.51 5.93
N PRO A 106 34.60 -24.38 4.92
CA PRO A 106 34.84 -25.82 5.08
C PRO A 106 36.32 -26.20 5.07
N ARG A 107 36.60 -27.45 5.47
CA ARG A 107 37.66 -28.28 4.89
C ARG A 107 37.40 -29.75 5.18
#